data_AF-A0A017HRM9-F1
#
_entry.id   AF-A0A017HRM9-F1
#
_cell.length_a   1.000
_cell.length_b   1.000
_cell.length_c   1.000
_cell.angle_alpha   90.00
_cell.angle_beta   90.00
_cell.angle_gamma   90.00
#
_symmetry.space_group_name_H-M   'P 1'
#
loop_
_entity.id
_entity.type
_entity.pdbx_description
1 polymer ?
#
loop_
_entity_poly.entity_id
_entity_poly.type
_entity_poly.pdbx_seq_one_letter_code
_entity_poly.pdbx_strand_id
1 'polypeptide(L)'
;MICERWYHGNVVLMGDAAATGHFSIGSGTRLAIDSAIALADYLHSEPSMEDAFRRYQEERRVEVLRLQSAARNSLEWFEEVERYLDMPPSSSPTRS
;
A
#
# COMPACT_ATOMS: atom_id res chain seq x y z
N MET A 1 -10.40 5.05 4.76
CA MET A 1 -11.44 5.55 3.82
C MET A 1 -10.78 5.59 2.45
N ILE A 2 -11.26 4.83 1.46
CA ILE A 2 -10.65 4.80 0.12
C ILE A 2 -11.58 5.59 -0.81
N CYS A 3 -11.01 6.48 -1.62
CA CYS A 3 -11.78 7.27 -2.58
C CYS A 3 -12.52 6.34 -3.56
N GLU A 4 -13.83 6.53 -3.74
CA GLU A 4 -14.65 5.64 -4.58
C GLU A 4 -14.31 5.74 -6.07
N ARG A 5 -13.88 6.93 -6.51
CA ARG A 5 -13.46 7.22 -7.88
C ARG A 5 -12.07 7.89 -7.87
N TRP A 6 -11.16 7.42 -8.70
CA TRP A 6 -9.77 7.87 -8.75
C TRP A 6 -9.48 8.81 -9.92
N TYR A 7 -10.45 9.09 -10.78
CA TYR A 7 -10.26 9.95 -11.93
C TYR A 7 -11.47 10.85 -12.20
N HIS A 8 -11.20 11.98 -12.84
CA HIS A 8 -12.20 12.92 -13.30
C HIS A 8 -11.69 13.66 -14.55
N GLY A 9 -12.41 13.54 -15.67
CA GLY A 9 -11.95 14.07 -16.95
C GLY A 9 -10.59 13.47 -17.34
N ASN A 10 -9.59 14.33 -17.52
CA ASN A 10 -8.22 13.97 -17.87
C ASN A 10 -7.27 13.89 -16.65
N VAL A 11 -7.80 13.90 -15.43
CA VAL A 11 -7.02 13.84 -14.18
C VAL A 11 -7.24 12.50 -13.49
N VAL A 12 -6.14 11.87 -13.05
CA VAL A 12 -6.16 10.60 -12.31
C VAL A 12 -5.27 10.69 -11.07
N LEU A 13 -5.76 10.12 -9.97
CA LEU A 13 -5.07 10.02 -8.69
C LEU A 13 -4.12 8.81 -8.72
N MET A 14 -2.91 9.02 -8.22
CA MET A 14 -1.85 8.02 -8.17
C MET A 14 -1.15 8.05 -6.82
N GLY A 15 -0.71 6.89 -6.35
CA GLY A 15 0.00 6.76 -5.07
C GLY A 15 -0.84 7.27 -3.89
N ASP A 16 -0.21 8.03 -2.99
CA ASP A 16 -0.83 8.56 -1.76
C ASP A 16 -2.05 9.46 -2.00
N ALA A 17 -2.19 10.01 -3.22
CA ALA A 17 -3.37 10.79 -3.60
C ALA A 17 -4.63 9.93 -3.73
N ALA A 18 -4.52 8.62 -3.98
CA ALA A 18 -5.65 7.70 -4.16
C ALA A 18 -6.08 7.02 -2.84
N ALA A 19 -5.17 6.93 -1.86
CA ALA A 19 -5.42 6.24 -0.59
C ALA A 19 -4.47 6.74 0.50
N THR A 20 -4.96 7.58 1.42
CA THR A 20 -4.19 7.95 2.61
C THR A 20 -4.16 6.77 3.59
N GLY A 21 -3.00 6.14 3.78
CA GLY A 21 -2.81 4.98 4.66
C GLY A 21 -1.32 4.68 4.90
N HIS A 22 -1.00 4.26 6.13
CA HIS A 22 0.29 4.30 6.81
C HIS A 22 1.55 3.93 5.99
N PHE A 23 2.51 4.86 6.02
CA PHE A 23 3.73 4.96 5.22
C PHE A 23 4.95 4.18 5.79
N SER A 24 4.75 3.34 6.80
CA SER A 24 5.84 2.96 7.73
C SER A 24 6.77 1.81 7.31
N ILE A 25 6.71 1.32 6.06
CA ILE A 25 7.57 0.19 5.62
C ILE A 25 8.29 0.52 4.29
N GLY A 26 8.33 1.78 3.84
CA GLY A 26 9.14 2.19 2.68
C GLY A 26 8.63 1.74 1.30
N SER A 27 7.35 1.38 1.18
CA SER A 27 6.74 0.91 -0.07
C SER A 27 6.14 2.00 -0.97
N GLY A 28 5.99 3.24 -0.47
CA GLY A 28 5.27 4.32 -1.18
C GLY A 28 5.89 4.72 -2.53
N THR A 29 7.22 4.90 -2.57
CA THR A 29 7.92 5.27 -3.81
C THR A 29 7.84 4.19 -4.87
N ARG A 30 8.03 2.92 -4.47
CA ARG A 30 7.90 1.78 -5.38
C ARG A 30 6.48 1.70 -5.94
N LEU A 31 5.47 1.84 -5.08
CA LEU A 31 4.08 1.77 -5.51
C LEU A 31 3.70 2.91 -6.45
N ALA A 32 4.20 4.12 -6.20
CA ALA A 32 4.02 5.25 -7.10
C ALA A 32 4.65 4.99 -8.48
N ILE A 33 5.88 4.46 -8.52
CA ILE A 33 6.58 4.12 -9.76
C ILE A 33 5.85 3.01 -10.51
N ASP A 34 5.53 1.91 -9.84
CA ASP A 34 4.78 0.82 -10.44
C ASP A 34 3.47 1.36 -11.03
N SER A 35 2.74 2.19 -10.26
CA SER A 35 1.48 2.81 -10.70
C SER A 35 1.65 3.69 -11.94
N ALA A 36 2.74 4.44 -12.03
CA ALA A 36 3.05 5.26 -13.20
C ALA A 36 3.32 4.42 -14.45
N ILE A 37 4.07 3.32 -14.32
CA ILE A 37 4.33 2.39 -15.42
C ILE A 37 3.01 1.79 -15.92
N ALA A 38 2.19 1.25 -15.02
CA ALA A 38 0.91 0.65 -15.40
C ALA A 38 -0.02 1.68 -16.07
N LEU A 39 -0.10 2.90 -15.55
CA LEU A 39 -0.91 3.95 -16.16
C LEU A 39 -0.42 4.28 -17.58
N ALA A 40 0.90 4.36 -17.80
CA ALA A 40 1.47 4.61 -19.12
C ALA A 40 1.12 3.47 -20.10
N ASP A 41 1.20 2.22 -19.65
CA ASP A 41 0.85 1.05 -20.46
C ASP A 41 -0.64 1.07 -20.86
N TYR A 42 -1.54 1.40 -19.93
CA TYR A 42 -2.98 1.48 -20.22
C TYR A 42 -3.31 2.65 -21.15
N LEU A 43 -2.68 3.81 -20.96
CA LEU A 43 -2.85 4.95 -21.86
C LEU A 43 -2.41 4.66 -23.30
N HIS A 44 -1.49 3.71 -23.50
CA HIS A 44 -1.03 3.31 -24.82
C HIS A 44 -1.86 2.17 -25.44
N SER A 45 -2.50 1.33 -24.61
CA SER A 45 -3.20 0.13 -25.06
C SER A 45 -4.72 0.27 -25.14
N GLU A 46 -5.32 1.19 -24.38
CA GLU A 46 -6.76 1.38 -24.37
C GLU A 46 -7.24 2.37 -25.46
N PRO A 47 -8.46 2.20 -25.99
CA PRO A 47 -8.99 3.06 -27.06
C PRO A 47 -9.23 4.51 -26.65
N SER A 48 -9.39 4.76 -25.35
CA SER A 48 -9.68 6.07 -24.79
C SER A 48 -9.01 6.28 -23.43
N MET A 49 -8.82 7.55 -23.06
CA MET A 49 -8.28 7.91 -21.75
C MET A 49 -9.21 7.47 -20.60
N GLU A 50 -10.53 7.49 -20.83
CA GLU A 50 -11.52 7.04 -19.85
C GLU A 50 -11.42 5.53 -19.63
N ASP A 51 -11.23 4.75 -20.69
CA ASP A 51 -11.00 3.30 -20.59
C ASP A 51 -9.69 2.97 -19.85
N ALA A 52 -8.61 3.70 -20.17
CA ALA A 52 -7.34 3.58 -19.47
C ALA A 52 -7.49 3.87 -17.97
N PHE A 53 -8.20 4.94 -17.59
CA PHE A 53 -8.40 5.30 -16.19
C PHE A 53 -9.31 4.33 -15.44
N ARG A 54 -10.37 3.83 -16.10
CA ARG A 54 -11.24 2.79 -15.53
C ARG A 54 -10.45 1.52 -15.24
N ARG A 55 -9.67 1.04 -16.23
CA ARG A 55 -8.83 -0.14 -16.08
C ARG A 55 -7.77 0.04 -15.00
N TYR A 56 -7.08 1.18 -15.01
CA TYR A 56 -6.11 1.54 -13.98
C TYR A 56 -6.72 1.47 -12.57
N GLN A 57 -7.90 2.06 -12.37
CA GLN A 57 -8.61 2.03 -11.09
C GLN A 57 -8.99 0.60 -10.68
N GLU A 58 -9.54 -0.20 -11.60
CA GLU A 58 -9.96 -1.58 -11.31
C GLU A 58 -8.79 -2.47 -10.87
N GLU A 59 -7.67 -2.42 -11.59
CA GLU A 59 -6.50 -3.26 -11.32
C GLU A 59 -5.74 -2.77 -10.08
N ARG A 60 -5.50 -1.46 -9.95
CA ARG A 60 -4.69 -0.90 -8.84
C ARG A 60 -5.39 -0.84 -7.50
N ARG A 61 -6.72 -0.76 -7.47
CA ARG A 61 -7.49 -0.73 -6.22
C ARG A 61 -7.27 -1.99 -5.38
N VAL A 62 -7.14 -3.16 -6.00
CA VAL A 62 -6.90 -4.43 -5.30
C VAL A 62 -5.55 -4.42 -4.60
N GLU A 63 -4.52 -3.90 -5.26
CA GLU A 63 -3.17 -3.86 -4.72
C GLU A 63 -3.05 -2.87 -3.55
N VAL A 64 -3.65 -1.68 -3.70
CA VAL A 64 -3.76 -0.69 -2.62
C VAL A 64 -4.53 -1.24 -1.42
N LEU A 65 -5.63 -1.95 -1.64
CA LEU A 65 -6.39 -2.62 -0.57
C LEU A 65 -5.56 -3.64 0.19
N ARG A 66 -4.76 -4.45 -0.51
CA ARG A 66 -3.87 -5.44 0.11
C ARG A 66 -2.83 -4.77 1.00
N LEU A 67 -2.22 -3.68 0.54
CA LEU A 67 -1.24 -2.93 1.31
C LEU A 67 -1.86 -2.21 2.50
N GLN A 68 -3.04 -1.60 2.35
CA GLN A 68 -3.77 -1.04 3.47
C GLN A 68 -4.14 -2.10 4.51
N SER A 69 -4.56 -3.30 4.07
CA SER A 69 -4.83 -4.42 4.95
C SER A 69 -3.58 -4.88 5.69
N ALA A 70 -2.44 -5.00 4.99
CA ALA A 70 -1.17 -5.37 5.60
C ALA A 70 -0.68 -4.32 6.60
N ALA A 71 -0.82 -3.03 6.27
CA ALA A 71 -0.48 -1.93 7.17
C ALA A 71 -1.36 -1.92 8.42
N ARG A 72 -2.67 -2.18 8.29
CA ARG A 72 -3.60 -2.29 9.43
C ARG A 72 -3.27 -3.49 10.32
N ASN A 73 -3.01 -4.66 9.72
CA ASN A 73 -2.62 -5.86 10.47
C ASN A 73 -1.25 -5.69 11.15
N SER A 74 -0.34 -4.94 10.54
CA SER A 74 0.94 -4.59 11.17
C SER A 74 0.75 -3.66 12.36
N LEU A 75 -0.25 -2.77 12.34
CA LEU A 75 -0.57 -1.90 13.47
C LEU A 75 -1.05 -2.73 14.68
N GLU A 76 -1.92 -3.73 14.46
CA GLU A 76 -2.32 -4.70 15.49
C GLU A 76 -1.12 -5.49 16.02
N TRP A 77 -0.20 -5.91 15.14
CA TRP A 77 1.03 -6.59 15.55
C TRP A 77 1.94 -5.68 16.39
N PHE A 78 2.02 -4.38 16.08
CA PHE A 78 2.78 -3.40 16.88
C PHE A 78 2.13 -3.11 18.24
N GLU A 79 0.79 -3.11 18.34
CA GLU A 79 0.07 -2.99 19.62
C GLU A 79 0.28 -4.23 20.52
N GLU A 80 0.54 -5.41 19.96
CA GLU A 80 0.82 -6.64 20.73
C GLU A 80 2.30 -6.79 21.16
N VAL A 81 3.25 -6.06 20.54
CA VAL A 81 4.69 -6.15 20.84
C VAL A 81 5.04 -5.61 22.23
N GLU A 82 4.28 -4.63 22.77
CA GLU A 82 4.48 -4.16 24.15
C GLU A 82 4.35 -5.30 25.17
N ARG A 83 3.58 -6.36 24.90
CA ARG A 83 3.41 -7.48 25.83
C ARG A 83 4.59 -8.45 25.86
N TYR A 84 5.57 -8.32 24.96
CA TYR A 84 6.77 -9.17 24.90
C TYR A 84 8.07 -8.48 25.35
N LEU A 85 8.02 -7.21 25.76
CA LEU A 85 9.22 -6.47 26.21
C LEU A 85 9.65 -6.80 27.66
N ASP A 86 8.83 -7.50 28.44
CA ASP A 86 9.11 -7.85 29.84
C ASP A 86 9.69 -9.27 30.04
N MET A 87 10.45 -9.80 29.09
CA MET A 87 11.18 -11.06 29.31
C MET A 87 12.59 -10.77 29.83
N PRO A 88 12.90 -10.97 31.13
CA PRO A 88 14.25 -10.77 31.64
C PRO A 88 15.22 -11.74 30.95
N PRO A 89 16.45 -11.32 30.63
CA PRO A 89 17.43 -12.19 30.00
C PRO A 89 17.68 -13.40 30.90
N SER A 90 17.39 -14.61 30.40
CA SER A 90 17.72 -15.84 31.12
C SER A 90 19.23 -15.93 31.27
N SER A 91 19.72 -15.70 32.49
CA SER A 91 21.11 -15.92 32.86
C SER A 91 21.50 -17.36 32.51
N SER A 92 22.49 -17.51 31.64
CA SER A 92 23.11 -18.78 31.26
C SER A 92 23.76 -19.43 32.50
N PRO A 93 23.50 -20.71 32.81
CA PRO A 93 24.27 -21.38 33.84
C PRO A 93 25.63 -21.76 33.26
N THR A 94 26.67 -21.07 33.72
CA THR A 94 28.06 -21.52 33.65
C THR A 94 28.14 -22.87 34.35
N ARG A 95 28.61 -23.91 33.66
CA ARG A 95 28.91 -25.20 34.27
C ARG A 95 30.37 -25.53 34.01
N SER A 96 31.17 -25.30 35.03
CA SER A 96 32.49 -25.90 35.28
C SER A 96 32.43 -27.41 35.38
#